data_AF-A0A3L7ZL33-F1
#
_entry.id   AF-A0A3L7ZL33-F1
#
_cell.length_a   1.000
_cell.length_b   1.000
_cell.length_c   1.000
_cell.angle_alpha   90.00
_cell.angle_beta   90.00
_cell.angle_gamma   90.00
#
_symmetry.space_group_name_H-M   'P 1'
#
loop_
_entity.id
_entity.type
_entity.pdbx_description
1 polymer ?
#
loop_
_entity_poly.entity_id
_entity_poly.type
_entity_poly.pdbx_seq_one_letter_code
_entity_poly.pdbx_strand_id
1 'polypeptide(L)'
;MMEFINRYLFWVCIIGGLTSCSNEFIDSASLDESSSITTKALTKSYTILQYESFIYKGSSYEVTYSIVGDSVVNMIADEDTKSLLSYLNSLSGWGTFIYADGSVEYFDNEGELMANLDAIVDKNSKIDANFIDQVSSRGFVPENDACAPDWNGNIGSLYLCDDDGYSGKVRHIFYPSTSPDSVAVPHLKPTYEMNDKTTAFCAYVRSGYYMLLNMYEDDNYRGSFISQIVDGTKDYVMDRGLFSLNTREARDVEFGGVFCPNLKKVVLRRDVSKTWNDRITSIKMKRISKPFAP
;
A
#
# COMPACT_ATOMS: atom_id res chain seq x y z
N MET A 1 66.47 -18.67 20.70
CA MET A 1 65.09 -18.18 20.59
C MET A 1 64.74 -17.54 21.93
N MET A 2 65.41 -16.42 22.27
CA MET A 2 64.88 -15.04 22.25
C MET A 2 63.64 -14.94 23.17
N GLU A 3 63.75 -14.51 24.44
CA GLU A 3 63.82 -13.10 24.95
C GLU A 3 62.59 -12.26 24.51
N PHE A 4 61.93 -11.36 25.25
CA PHE A 4 61.95 -10.79 26.60
C PHE A 4 60.72 -9.81 26.63
N ILE A 5 60.05 -9.63 27.79
CA ILE A 5 59.65 -8.32 28.37
C ILE A 5 58.56 -7.36 27.75
N ASN A 6 57.78 -6.80 28.71
CA ASN A 6 57.04 -5.50 28.80
C ASN A 6 55.76 -5.26 27.97
N ARG A 7 54.60 -5.00 28.60
CA ARG A 7 54.15 -3.76 29.30
C ARG A 7 54.10 -2.52 28.41
N TYR A 8 52.88 -2.02 28.15
CA TYR A 8 52.44 -0.59 28.17
C TYR A 8 50.89 -0.66 28.04
N LEU A 9 50.05 -0.47 29.08
CA LEU A 9 49.75 0.75 29.83
C LEU A 9 49.51 1.95 28.90
N PHE A 10 48.25 2.32 28.68
CA PHE A 10 47.82 3.72 28.77
C PHE A 10 46.28 3.84 28.85
N TRP A 11 45.81 4.21 30.04
CA TRP A 11 44.53 4.89 30.26
C TRP A 11 44.75 6.38 29.92
N VAL A 12 43.92 6.98 29.06
CA VAL A 12 43.63 8.43 29.07
C VAL A 12 42.17 8.66 28.67
N CYS A 13 41.44 9.34 29.57
CA CYS A 13 40.14 9.96 29.33
C CYS A 13 40.29 11.25 28.51
N ILE A 14 39.47 11.46 27.48
CA ILE A 14 39.14 12.77 26.87
C ILE A 14 37.65 12.69 26.49
N ILE A 15 36.72 13.15 27.34
CA ILE A 15 36.12 14.50 27.39
C ILE A 15 35.70 15.04 26.02
N GLY A 16 34.38 15.16 25.83
CA GLY A 16 33.73 16.36 25.26
C GLY A 16 33.98 16.67 23.79
N GLY A 17 33.01 16.31 22.95
CA GLY A 17 32.92 16.77 21.57
C GLY A 17 31.47 16.81 21.11
N LEU A 18 30.62 17.56 21.81
CA LEU A 18 29.36 18.04 21.23
C LEU A 18 29.74 19.00 20.11
N THR A 19 29.52 18.59 18.86
CA THR A 19 29.61 19.50 17.73
C THR A 19 28.48 20.50 17.83
N SER A 20 28.90 21.73 18.12
CA SER A 20 28.22 23.00 17.89
C SER A 20 27.41 23.01 16.59
N CYS A 21 26.10 23.21 16.71
CA CYS A 21 25.38 24.10 15.81
C CYS A 21 24.83 25.23 16.68
N SER A 22 25.50 26.37 16.59
CA SER A 22 25.06 27.68 17.06
C SER A 22 23.66 28.00 16.57
N ASN A 23 22.72 28.18 17.50
CA ASN A 23 21.61 29.12 17.30
C ASN A 23 21.72 30.17 18.40
N GLU A 24 22.45 31.24 18.09
CA GLU A 24 22.27 32.52 18.76
C GLU A 24 20.86 33.02 18.43
N PHE A 25 20.00 33.13 19.44
CA PHE A 25 18.92 34.11 19.46
C PHE A 25 18.63 34.47 20.93
N ILE A 26 19.35 35.48 21.42
CA ILE A 26 18.96 36.35 22.54
C ILE A 26 19.22 37.75 21.98
N ASP A 27 18.21 38.59 21.78
CA ASP A 27 17.61 39.47 22.78
C ASP A 27 16.33 40.06 22.14
N SER A 28 15.28 40.51 22.81
CA SER A 28 15.12 40.93 24.20
C SER A 28 13.61 41.06 24.47
N ALA A 29 13.27 40.99 25.75
CA ALA A 29 11.93 41.03 26.29
C ALA A 29 11.16 42.33 25.99
N SER A 30 9.87 42.17 25.73
CA SER A 30 8.86 42.96 26.45
C SER A 30 7.78 42.00 26.94
N LEU A 31 7.75 41.84 28.26
CA LEU A 31 6.62 41.25 28.98
C LEU A 31 5.56 42.34 29.10
N ASP A 32 4.33 42.02 28.68
CA ASP A 32 3.14 42.31 29.49
C ASP A 32 1.97 41.42 29.07
N GLU A 33 1.18 41.07 30.08
CA GLU A 33 0.29 39.92 30.21
C GLU A 33 -0.97 39.94 29.32
N SER A 34 -1.21 38.84 28.59
CA SER A 34 -2.37 37.96 28.78
C SER A 34 -2.32 36.86 27.71
N SER A 35 -1.45 35.88 27.92
CA SER A 35 -1.40 34.71 27.04
C SER A 35 -2.63 33.84 27.29
N SER A 36 -3.62 33.97 26.41
CA SER A 36 -4.50 32.85 26.10
C SER A 36 -3.60 31.64 25.81
N ILE A 37 -3.73 30.58 26.60
CA ILE A 37 -3.07 29.31 26.32
C ILE A 37 -3.76 28.75 25.06
N THR A 38 -3.31 29.21 23.91
CA THR A 38 -3.53 28.52 22.65
C THR A 38 -2.57 27.35 22.68
N THR A 39 -3.07 26.19 23.10
CA THR A 39 -2.40 24.91 22.90
C THR A 39 -2.28 24.73 21.38
N LYS A 40 -1.21 25.28 20.79
CA LYS A 40 -0.82 24.90 19.43
C LYS A 40 -0.46 23.42 19.53
N ALA A 41 -1.38 22.58 19.06
CA ALA A 41 -1.09 21.18 18.77
C ALA A 41 0.15 21.18 17.90
N LEU A 42 1.27 20.70 18.47
CA LEU A 42 2.50 20.51 17.73
C LEU A 42 2.28 19.24 16.89
N THR A 43 1.58 19.37 15.76
CA THR A 43 1.46 18.30 14.78
C THR A 43 2.84 18.12 14.18
N LYS A 44 3.61 17.21 14.77
CA LYS A 44 4.94 16.83 14.29
C LYS A 44 4.73 16.00 13.03
N SER A 45 4.54 16.67 11.90
CA SER A 45 4.37 16.01 10.61
C SER A 45 5.72 15.46 10.18
N TYR A 46 5.93 14.16 10.38
CA TYR A 46 7.14 13.48 9.92
C TYR A 46 7.16 13.43 8.40
N THR A 47 8.29 13.81 7.80
CA THR A 47 8.52 13.60 6.37
C THR A 47 9.00 12.17 6.16
N ILE A 48 8.27 11.39 5.37
CA ILE A 48 8.63 10.04 4.95
C ILE A 48 9.24 10.13 3.55
N LEU A 49 10.40 9.51 3.36
CA LEU A 49 10.94 9.28 2.02
C LEU A 49 10.47 7.91 1.54
N GLN A 50 9.72 7.89 0.44
CA GLN A 50 9.21 6.68 -0.19
C GLN A 50 9.89 6.51 -1.55
N TYR A 51 10.75 5.50 -1.66
CA TYR A 51 11.32 5.08 -2.93
C TYR A 51 10.37 4.12 -3.62
N GLU A 52 10.18 4.29 -4.92
CA GLU A 52 9.33 3.45 -5.75
C GLU A 52 10.01 3.18 -7.10
N SER A 53 10.02 1.91 -7.49
CA SER A 53 10.34 1.47 -8.84
C SER A 53 9.09 0.93 -9.50
N PHE A 54 8.87 1.24 -10.77
CA PHE A 54 7.66 0.86 -11.48
C PHE A 54 7.91 0.57 -12.96
N ILE A 55 7.00 -0.19 -13.56
CA ILE A 55 7.05 -0.60 -14.96
C ILE A 55 6.04 0.20 -15.76
N TYR A 56 6.42 0.64 -16.96
CA TYR A 56 5.50 1.18 -17.94
C TYR A 56 5.95 0.77 -19.33
N LYS A 57 5.04 0.15 -20.09
CA LYS A 57 5.30 -0.38 -21.45
C LYS A 57 6.60 -1.19 -21.53
N GLY A 58 6.82 -2.05 -20.53
CA GLY A 58 7.97 -2.95 -20.42
C GLY A 58 9.29 -2.31 -19.98
N SER A 59 9.32 -0.99 -19.73
CA SER A 59 10.50 -0.27 -19.23
C SER A 59 10.36 0.04 -17.73
N SER A 60 11.46 -0.01 -16.99
CA SER A 60 11.50 0.31 -15.56
C SER A 60 11.90 1.76 -15.31
N TYR A 61 11.25 2.38 -14.34
CA TYR A 61 11.45 3.77 -13.93
C TYR A 61 11.54 3.87 -12.41
N GLU A 62 12.21 4.90 -11.91
CA GLU A 62 12.48 5.06 -10.48
C GLU A 62 12.15 6.48 -10.01
N VAL A 63 11.55 6.58 -8.83
CA VAL A 63 11.15 7.86 -8.25
C VAL A 63 11.21 7.80 -6.74
N THR A 64 11.64 8.89 -6.11
CA THR A 64 11.59 9.06 -4.65
C THR A 64 10.66 10.21 -4.30
N TYR A 65 9.65 9.92 -3.49
CA TYR A 65 8.69 10.89 -2.96
C TYR A 65 9.06 11.31 -1.55
N SER A 66 8.86 12.60 -1.25
CA SER A 66 8.79 13.09 0.13
C SER A 66 7.33 13.28 0.50
N ILE A 67 6.86 12.58 1.54
CA ILE A 67 5.46 12.58 1.98
C ILE A 67 5.38 13.19 3.37
N VAL A 68 4.48 14.16 3.55
CA VAL A 68 4.19 14.82 4.84
C VAL A 68 2.72 14.61 5.15
N GLY A 69 2.42 13.81 6.17
CA GLY A 69 1.04 13.34 6.40
C GLY A 69 0.58 12.47 5.23
N ASP A 70 -0.52 12.86 4.58
CA ASP A 70 -1.11 12.14 3.44
C ASP A 70 -0.81 12.83 2.10
N SER A 71 0.08 13.82 2.12
CA SER A 71 0.42 14.63 0.94
C SER A 71 1.86 14.44 0.53
N VAL A 72 2.06 14.27 -0.77
CA VAL A 72 3.39 14.26 -1.37
C VAL A 72 3.82 15.72 -1.57
N VAL A 73 4.98 16.10 -1.01
CA VAL A 73 5.49 17.49 -1.03
C VAL A 73 6.66 17.69 -1.97
N ASN A 74 7.35 16.61 -2.36
CA ASN A 74 8.46 16.67 -3.30
C ASN A 74 8.64 15.33 -4.03
N MET A 75 9.24 15.39 -5.21
CA MET A 75 9.54 14.24 -6.06
C MET A 75 10.94 14.37 -6.67
N ILE A 76 11.75 13.32 -6.52
CA ILE A 76 13.10 13.23 -7.07
C ILE A 76 13.12 12.07 -8.08
N ALA A 77 13.34 12.39 -9.35
CA ALA A 77 13.45 11.45 -10.46
C ALA A 77 14.25 12.10 -11.61
N ASP A 78 14.68 11.30 -12.58
CA ASP A 78 15.23 11.80 -13.85
C ASP A 78 14.15 12.48 -14.72
N GLU A 79 14.56 13.18 -15.79
CA GLU A 79 13.64 13.95 -16.64
C GLU A 79 12.70 13.07 -17.47
N ASP A 80 13.12 11.86 -17.85
CA ASP A 80 12.28 10.93 -18.62
C ASP A 80 11.16 10.40 -17.71
N THR A 81 11.51 10.01 -16.49
CA THR A 81 10.55 9.59 -15.46
C THR A 81 9.58 10.73 -15.13
N LYS A 82 10.04 11.97 -14.96
CA LYS A 82 9.16 13.13 -14.73
C LYS A 82 8.20 13.36 -15.90
N SER A 83 8.70 13.27 -17.12
CA SER A 83 7.89 13.46 -18.34
C SER A 83 6.82 12.39 -18.46
N LEU A 84 7.18 11.14 -18.19
CA LEU A 84 6.23 10.02 -18.14
C LEU A 84 5.14 10.23 -17.08
N LEU A 85 5.53 10.62 -15.86
CA LEU A 85 4.57 10.89 -14.79
C LEU A 85 3.60 12.02 -15.17
N SER A 86 4.10 13.09 -15.79
CA SER A 86 3.28 14.17 -16.32
C SER A 86 2.29 13.69 -17.40
N TYR A 87 2.75 12.82 -18.31
CA TYR A 87 1.89 12.18 -19.30
C TYR A 87 0.79 11.33 -18.65
N LEU A 88 1.13 10.43 -17.72
CA LEU A 88 0.15 9.60 -17.02
C LEU A 88 -0.90 10.47 -16.31
N ASN A 89 -0.50 11.61 -15.77
CA ASN A 89 -1.41 12.56 -15.10
C ASN A 89 -2.37 13.26 -16.05
N SER A 90 -2.01 13.36 -17.32
CA SER A 90 -2.89 13.89 -18.35
C SER A 90 -3.99 12.90 -18.77
N LEU A 91 -3.85 11.61 -18.44
CA LEU A 91 -4.83 10.57 -18.76
C LEU A 91 -5.99 10.57 -17.76
N SER A 92 -7.22 10.47 -18.26
CA SER A 92 -8.43 10.50 -17.44
C SER A 92 -8.80 9.16 -16.79
N GLY A 93 -8.04 8.08 -17.04
CA GLY A 93 -8.42 6.74 -16.60
C GLY A 93 -7.29 5.70 -16.60
N TRP A 94 -6.06 6.14 -16.37
CA TRP A 94 -4.91 5.24 -16.29
C TRP A 94 -5.03 4.26 -15.12
N GLY A 95 -4.44 3.08 -15.28
CA GLY A 95 -4.51 1.96 -14.35
C GLY A 95 -3.19 1.74 -13.62
N THR A 96 -3.28 1.40 -12.34
CA THR A 96 -2.18 0.85 -11.54
C THR A 96 -2.42 -0.63 -11.35
N PHE A 97 -1.51 -1.49 -11.80
CA PHE A 97 -1.48 -2.89 -11.39
C PHE A 97 -0.41 -3.10 -10.33
N ILE A 98 -0.77 -3.79 -9.24
CA ILE A 98 0.17 -4.17 -8.20
C ILE A 98 0.34 -5.69 -8.25
N TYR A 99 1.58 -6.14 -8.43
CA TYR A 99 1.94 -7.56 -8.46
C TYR A 99 2.05 -8.13 -7.05
N ALA A 100 2.09 -9.46 -6.97
CA ALA A 100 2.27 -10.22 -5.74
C ALA A 100 3.56 -9.91 -4.96
N ASP A 101 4.61 -9.46 -5.64
CA ASP A 101 5.88 -9.03 -5.03
C ASP A 101 5.88 -7.54 -4.64
N GLY A 102 4.74 -6.85 -4.81
CA GLY A 102 4.61 -5.42 -4.57
C GLY A 102 5.15 -4.53 -5.69
N SER A 103 5.70 -5.11 -6.78
CA SER A 103 6.07 -4.32 -7.95
C SER A 103 4.84 -3.71 -8.60
N VAL A 104 5.01 -2.53 -9.18
CA VAL A 104 3.91 -1.73 -9.74
C VAL A 104 4.09 -1.56 -11.24
N GLU A 105 3.01 -1.72 -12.00
CA GLU A 105 2.98 -1.49 -13.44
C GLU A 105 1.81 -0.60 -13.86
N TYR A 106 2.06 0.34 -14.77
CA TYR A 106 1.07 1.31 -15.23
C TYR A 106 0.56 1.02 -16.63
N PHE A 107 -0.72 1.33 -16.82
CA PHE A 107 -1.46 1.17 -18.08
C PHE A 107 -2.19 2.47 -18.40
N ASP A 108 -2.30 2.82 -19.67
CA ASP A 108 -2.98 4.03 -20.14
C ASP A 108 -4.48 4.00 -19.81
N ASN A 109 -5.08 2.81 -19.72
CA ASN A 109 -6.49 2.59 -19.37
C ASN A 109 -6.81 1.12 -19.04
N GLU A 110 -8.06 0.86 -18.59
CA GLU A 110 -8.57 -0.50 -18.30
C GLU A 110 -8.50 -1.42 -19.53
N GLY A 111 -8.73 -0.90 -20.74
CA GLY A 111 -8.65 -1.67 -21.97
C GLY A 111 -7.25 -2.23 -22.23
N GLU A 112 -6.20 -1.42 -22.03
CA GLU A 112 -4.82 -1.85 -22.17
C GLU A 112 -4.43 -2.89 -21.11
N LEU A 113 -4.83 -2.70 -19.85
CA LEU A 113 -4.61 -3.69 -18.79
C LEU A 113 -5.29 -5.01 -19.13
N MET A 114 -6.55 -4.98 -19.56
CA MET A 114 -7.31 -6.18 -19.91
C MET A 114 -6.74 -6.89 -21.13
N ALA A 115 -6.19 -6.16 -22.11
CA ALA A 115 -5.51 -6.74 -23.26
C ALA A 115 -4.22 -7.49 -22.88
N ASN A 116 -3.57 -7.08 -21.79
CA ASN A 116 -2.35 -7.71 -21.25
C ASN A 116 -2.63 -8.70 -20.11
N LEU A 117 -3.90 -8.96 -19.78
CA LEU A 117 -4.27 -9.71 -18.58
C LEU A 117 -3.60 -11.09 -18.51
N ASP A 118 -3.55 -11.85 -19.61
CA ASP A 118 -2.94 -13.18 -19.61
C ASP A 118 -1.44 -13.14 -19.26
N ALA A 119 -0.71 -12.16 -19.80
CA ALA A 119 0.70 -11.95 -19.47
C ALA A 119 0.91 -11.51 -18.02
N ILE A 120 0.01 -10.64 -17.52
CA ILE A 120 0.00 -10.20 -16.12
C ILE A 120 -0.25 -11.39 -15.19
N VAL A 121 -1.25 -12.22 -15.49
CA VAL A 121 -1.61 -13.42 -14.73
C VAL A 121 -0.44 -14.41 -14.74
N ASP A 122 0.17 -14.69 -15.89
CA ASP A 122 1.34 -15.56 -16.00
C ASP A 122 2.51 -15.07 -15.15
N LYS A 123 2.92 -13.80 -15.32
CA LYS A 123 3.97 -13.16 -14.53
C LYS A 123 3.67 -13.22 -13.03
N ASN A 124 2.46 -12.83 -12.63
CA ASN A 124 2.04 -12.83 -11.22
C ASN A 124 2.00 -14.23 -10.61
N SER A 125 1.65 -15.25 -11.40
CA SER A 125 1.62 -16.65 -10.96
C SER A 125 3.03 -17.24 -10.74
N LYS A 126 4.05 -16.70 -11.42
CA LYS A 126 5.45 -17.15 -11.32
C LYS A 126 6.24 -16.49 -10.20
N ILE A 127 5.71 -15.44 -9.58
CA ILE A 127 6.31 -14.84 -8.39
C ILE A 127 6.27 -15.87 -7.26
N ASP A 128 7.44 -16.40 -6.89
CA ASP A 128 7.62 -17.38 -5.83
C ASP A 128 7.57 -16.67 -4.47
N ALA A 129 6.73 -17.17 -3.57
CA ALA A 129 6.62 -16.67 -2.20
C ALA A 129 7.93 -16.84 -1.42
N ASN A 130 8.80 -17.78 -1.80
CA ASN A 130 10.07 -18.08 -1.12
C ASN A 130 11.22 -17.12 -1.49
N PHE A 131 11.10 -16.34 -2.57
CA PHE A 131 12.13 -15.38 -3.00
C PHE A 131 11.92 -13.96 -2.42
N ILE A 132 10.95 -13.81 -1.53
CA ILE A 132 10.70 -12.55 -0.84
C ILE A 132 11.62 -12.52 0.40
N ASP A 133 12.87 -12.08 0.22
CA ASP A 133 13.90 -11.90 1.27
C ASP A 133 13.52 -10.92 2.41
N GLN A 134 12.28 -10.42 2.42
CA GLN A 134 11.78 -9.37 3.31
C GLN A 134 10.60 -9.84 4.16
N VAL A 135 10.35 -11.16 4.20
CA VAL A 135 9.26 -11.80 4.97
C VAL A 135 9.49 -11.68 6.49
N SER A 136 8.59 -10.96 7.16
CA SER A 136 8.35 -11.13 8.59
C SER A 136 7.75 -12.50 8.84
N SER A 137 8.39 -13.32 9.67
CA SER A 137 7.87 -14.62 10.15
C SER A 137 6.60 -14.52 11.01
N ARG A 138 6.04 -13.31 11.16
CA ARG A 138 4.94 -13.03 12.06
C ARG A 138 3.74 -12.35 11.45
N GLY A 139 3.73 -11.83 10.22
CA GLY A 139 2.44 -11.47 9.64
C GLY A 139 1.54 -10.38 10.33
N PHE A 140 0.38 -10.06 9.74
CA PHE A 140 -0.75 -9.21 10.18
C PHE A 140 -2.17 -9.76 9.83
N VAL A 141 -2.95 -10.19 10.81
CA VAL A 141 -4.42 -10.16 10.69
C VAL A 141 -4.83 -8.82 11.27
N PRO A 142 -5.72 -8.02 10.63
CA PRO A 142 -6.30 -6.88 11.29
C PRO A 142 -6.78 -7.28 12.68
N GLU A 143 -6.32 -6.62 13.74
CA GLU A 143 -6.80 -6.90 15.11
C GLU A 143 -8.31 -6.69 15.24
N ASN A 144 -8.91 -6.02 14.26
CA ASN A 144 -10.33 -5.88 14.09
C ASN A 144 -10.94 -7.13 13.43
N ASP A 145 -11.60 -7.96 14.24
CA ASP A 145 -12.38 -9.13 13.79
C ASP A 145 -13.43 -8.80 12.72
N ALA A 146 -13.87 -7.53 12.62
CA ALA A 146 -14.79 -7.12 11.54
C ALA A 146 -14.16 -7.23 10.15
N CYS A 147 -12.83 -7.28 10.05
CA CYS A 147 -12.10 -7.47 8.79
C CYS A 147 -11.75 -8.94 8.53
N ALA A 148 -12.19 -9.90 9.36
CA ALA A 148 -11.95 -11.32 9.14
C ALA A 148 -12.81 -11.85 7.97
N PRO A 149 -12.27 -12.71 7.10
CA PRO A 149 -12.99 -13.26 5.95
C PRO A 149 -14.21 -14.08 6.38
N ASP A 150 -15.30 -13.95 5.63
CA ASP A 150 -16.52 -14.74 5.79
C ASP A 150 -16.71 -15.68 4.60
N TRP A 151 -16.49 -16.98 4.84
CA TRP A 151 -16.62 -18.04 3.83
C TRP A 151 -18.01 -18.66 3.74
N ASN A 152 -19.01 -18.17 4.48
CA ASN A 152 -20.36 -18.74 4.55
C ASN A 152 -21.12 -18.63 3.21
N GLY A 153 -20.78 -19.51 2.27
CA GLY A 153 -21.28 -19.49 0.89
C GLY A 153 -20.50 -18.55 -0.04
N ASN A 154 -19.44 -17.89 0.44
CA ASN A 154 -18.61 -16.97 -0.36
C ASN A 154 -17.27 -17.58 -0.77
N ILE A 155 -16.78 -17.16 -1.94
CA ILE A 155 -15.44 -17.49 -2.46
C ILE A 155 -14.47 -16.31 -2.37
N GLY A 156 -14.98 -15.15 -2.01
CA GLY A 156 -14.21 -13.92 -1.86
C GLY A 156 -14.92 -12.92 -0.97
N SER A 157 -14.14 -12.05 -0.35
CA SER A 157 -14.65 -10.97 0.49
C SER A 157 -13.75 -9.75 0.41
N LEU A 158 -14.37 -8.57 0.44
CA LEU A 158 -13.69 -7.29 0.44
C LEU A 158 -14.24 -6.43 1.58
N TYR A 159 -13.36 -5.97 2.43
CA TYR A 159 -13.65 -5.15 3.61
C TYR A 159 -13.09 -3.77 3.37
N LEU A 160 -13.93 -2.75 3.41
CA LEU A 160 -13.54 -1.34 3.31
C LEU A 160 -13.57 -0.74 4.72
N CYS A 161 -12.51 -0.04 5.11
CA CYS A 161 -12.35 0.61 6.42
C CYS A 161 -12.16 2.11 6.22
N ASP A 162 -12.77 2.93 7.07
CA ASP A 162 -12.65 4.39 6.99
C ASP A 162 -11.48 4.99 7.78
N ASP A 163 -10.87 4.21 8.68
CA ASP A 163 -9.64 4.59 9.39
C ASP A 163 -8.43 3.76 8.95
N ASP A 164 -7.23 4.33 9.13
CA ASP A 164 -6.00 3.56 9.00
C ASP A 164 -5.87 2.52 10.11
N GLY A 165 -5.15 1.44 9.83
CA GLY A 165 -5.09 0.30 10.75
C GLY A 165 -6.34 -0.58 10.75
N TYR A 166 -7.18 -0.50 9.72
CA TYR A 166 -8.31 -1.42 9.49
C TYR A 166 -9.38 -1.32 10.58
N SER A 167 -9.61 -0.10 11.05
CA SER A 167 -10.51 0.21 12.15
C SER A 167 -11.63 1.14 11.68
N GLY A 168 -12.35 1.73 12.63
CA GLY A 168 -13.49 2.61 12.34
C GLY A 168 -14.70 1.86 11.79
N LYS A 169 -15.39 2.48 10.83
CA LYS A 169 -16.53 1.92 10.11
C LYS A 169 -16.04 0.94 9.05
N VAL A 170 -16.47 -0.32 9.22
CA VAL A 170 -16.20 -1.39 8.26
C VAL A 170 -17.43 -1.68 7.42
N ARG A 171 -17.21 -1.94 6.12
CA ARG A 171 -18.24 -2.34 5.15
C ARG A 171 -17.76 -3.50 4.31
N HIS A 172 -18.69 -4.42 4.04
CA HIS A 172 -18.37 -5.74 3.52
C HIS A 172 -19.00 -5.89 2.14
N ILE A 173 -18.19 -6.32 1.17
CA ILE A 173 -18.64 -6.70 -0.16
C ILE A 173 -18.25 -8.16 -0.35
N PHE A 174 -19.25 -9.03 -0.42
CA PHE A 174 -19.03 -10.46 -0.56
C PHE A 174 -19.08 -10.90 -2.02
N TYR A 175 -18.30 -11.92 -2.33
CA TYR A 175 -18.37 -12.67 -3.58
C TYR A 175 -18.99 -14.04 -3.30
N PRO A 176 -20.30 -14.24 -3.54
CA PRO A 176 -20.96 -15.53 -3.37
C PRO A 176 -20.42 -16.57 -4.36
N SER A 177 -20.25 -17.81 -3.90
CA SER A 177 -19.89 -18.98 -4.73
C SER A 177 -20.85 -19.24 -5.89
N THR A 178 -22.10 -18.78 -5.76
CA THR A 178 -23.15 -18.87 -6.79
C THR A 178 -23.07 -17.75 -7.83
N SER A 179 -22.26 -16.71 -7.62
CA SER A 179 -22.11 -15.62 -8.56
C SER A 179 -21.29 -16.08 -9.78
N PRO A 180 -21.83 -15.97 -11.01
CA PRO A 180 -21.26 -16.67 -12.15
C PRO A 180 -19.87 -16.17 -12.54
N ASP A 181 -19.59 -14.87 -12.53
CA ASP A 181 -18.32 -14.34 -13.10
C ASP A 181 -17.77 -13.07 -12.45
N SER A 182 -18.61 -12.23 -11.84
CA SER A 182 -18.15 -11.01 -11.19
C SER A 182 -19.12 -10.49 -10.13
N VAL A 183 -18.58 -9.66 -9.23
CA VAL A 183 -19.34 -8.78 -8.34
C VAL A 183 -18.94 -7.36 -8.67
N ALA A 184 -19.92 -6.50 -8.93
CA ALA A 184 -19.67 -5.13 -9.33
C ALA A 184 -20.54 -4.19 -8.51
N VAL A 185 -19.91 -3.20 -7.88
CA VAL A 185 -20.57 -2.17 -7.07
C VAL A 185 -20.33 -0.82 -7.75
N PRO A 186 -21.33 -0.30 -8.50
CA PRO A 186 -21.14 0.93 -9.29
C PRO A 186 -21.09 2.20 -8.44
N HIS A 187 -21.60 2.14 -7.21
CA HIS A 187 -21.68 3.27 -6.28
C HIS A 187 -21.51 2.79 -4.83
N LEU A 188 -20.50 3.29 -4.12
CA LEU A 188 -20.31 2.98 -2.70
C LEU A 188 -21.20 3.79 -1.77
N LYS A 189 -21.68 4.97 -2.19
CA LYS A 189 -22.44 5.87 -1.31
C LYS A 189 -23.78 5.31 -0.80
N PRO A 190 -24.70 4.78 -1.64
CA PRO A 190 -26.06 4.48 -1.21
C PRO A 190 -26.17 3.30 -0.24
N THR A 191 -25.37 2.26 -0.47
CA THR A 191 -25.47 0.99 0.29
C THR A 191 -24.38 0.87 1.35
N TYR A 192 -23.16 1.27 1.01
CA TYR A 192 -22.00 1.07 1.87
C TYR A 192 -21.65 2.34 2.65
N GLU A 193 -22.01 3.53 2.14
CA GLU A 193 -21.64 4.82 2.71
C GLU A 193 -20.11 5.01 2.82
N MET A 194 -19.36 4.41 1.88
CA MET A 194 -17.88 4.39 1.82
C MET A 194 -17.27 5.23 0.69
N ASN A 195 -18.11 5.96 -0.04
CA ASN A 195 -17.66 6.85 -1.11
C ASN A 195 -16.71 7.90 -0.56
N ASP A 196 -15.50 7.99 -1.12
CA ASP A 196 -14.47 8.95 -0.70
C ASP A 196 -14.17 8.88 0.81
N LYS A 197 -14.22 7.68 1.37
CA LYS A 197 -13.97 7.43 2.80
C LYS A 197 -13.11 6.22 3.08
N THR A 198 -12.78 5.44 2.06
CA THR A 198 -11.98 4.23 2.28
C THR A 198 -10.53 4.64 2.47
N THR A 199 -10.00 4.46 3.67
CA THR A 199 -8.60 4.70 4.04
C THR A 199 -7.77 3.41 3.97
N ALA A 200 -8.39 2.28 4.30
CA ALA A 200 -7.77 0.95 4.22
C ALA A 200 -8.79 -0.09 3.74
N PHE A 201 -8.31 -1.21 3.19
CA PHE A 201 -9.19 -2.32 2.81
C PHE A 201 -8.50 -3.66 2.93
N CYS A 202 -9.26 -4.74 3.07
CA CYS A 202 -8.73 -6.10 2.93
C CYS A 202 -9.57 -6.92 1.96
N ALA A 203 -8.91 -7.53 0.98
CA ALA A 203 -9.49 -8.45 0.03
C ALA A 203 -8.98 -9.86 0.33
N TYR A 204 -9.90 -10.82 0.39
CA TYR A 204 -9.63 -12.23 0.64
C TYR A 204 -10.24 -13.09 -0.46
N VAL A 205 -9.53 -14.14 -0.83
CA VAL A 205 -10.00 -15.16 -1.78
C VAL A 205 -9.88 -16.52 -1.14
N ARG A 206 -10.90 -17.37 -1.29
CA ARG A 206 -10.88 -18.74 -0.78
C ARG A 206 -9.88 -19.59 -1.55
N SER A 207 -9.31 -20.60 -0.88
CA SER A 207 -8.43 -21.56 -1.53
C SER A 207 -9.00 -22.13 -2.84
N GLY A 208 -8.17 -22.19 -3.88
CA GLY A 208 -8.55 -22.68 -5.21
C GLY A 208 -9.16 -21.64 -6.17
N TYR A 209 -9.37 -20.40 -5.73
CA TYR A 209 -9.92 -19.32 -6.57
C TYR A 209 -8.86 -18.27 -6.91
N TYR A 210 -9.10 -17.53 -7.99
CA TYR A 210 -8.22 -16.47 -8.50
C TYR A 210 -9.12 -15.29 -8.88
N MET A 211 -8.91 -14.12 -8.29
CA MET A 211 -9.78 -12.96 -8.50
C MET A 211 -8.99 -11.72 -8.89
N LEU A 212 -9.45 -11.03 -9.92
CA LEU A 212 -9.02 -9.68 -10.26
C LEU A 212 -9.91 -8.69 -9.50
N LEU A 213 -9.30 -7.91 -8.61
CA LEU A 213 -9.93 -6.79 -7.93
C LEU A 213 -9.56 -5.50 -8.66
N ASN A 214 -10.56 -4.71 -9.03
CA ASN A 214 -10.42 -3.35 -9.55
C ASN A 214 -11.18 -2.36 -8.65
N MET A 215 -10.53 -1.28 -8.25
CA MET A 215 -11.12 -0.19 -7.45
C MET A 215 -10.92 1.13 -8.18
N TYR A 216 -11.96 1.94 -8.28
CA TYR A 216 -12.00 3.10 -9.17
C TYR A 216 -12.21 4.40 -8.39
N GLU A 217 -11.62 5.49 -8.90
CA GLU A 217 -11.76 6.85 -8.36
C GLU A 217 -13.17 7.39 -8.58
N ASP A 218 -13.80 7.08 -9.72
CA ASP A 218 -15.14 7.60 -10.05
C ASP A 218 -16.21 6.50 -10.11
N ASP A 219 -17.44 6.92 -9.81
CA ASP A 219 -18.65 6.11 -9.92
C ASP A 219 -18.80 5.49 -11.32
N ASN A 220 -19.41 4.31 -11.35
CA ASN A 220 -19.62 3.51 -12.56
C ASN A 220 -18.32 3.10 -13.26
N TYR A 221 -17.29 2.79 -12.47
CA TYR A 221 -16.03 2.22 -12.94
C TYR A 221 -15.26 3.15 -13.86
N ARG A 222 -15.21 4.43 -13.50
CA ARG A 222 -14.57 5.49 -14.28
C ARG A 222 -13.38 6.07 -13.51
N GLY A 223 -12.65 6.96 -14.18
CA GLY A 223 -11.47 7.57 -13.62
C GLY A 223 -10.30 6.60 -13.56
N SER A 224 -9.26 6.99 -12.82
CA SER A 224 -8.13 6.10 -12.54
C SER A 224 -8.56 4.91 -11.69
N PHE A 225 -7.78 3.84 -11.73
CA PHE A 225 -8.09 2.62 -10.97
C PHE A 225 -6.83 1.91 -10.46
N ILE A 226 -7.00 1.17 -9.36
CA ILE A 226 -6.04 0.18 -8.87
C ILE A 226 -6.57 -1.21 -9.18
N SER A 227 -5.68 -2.07 -9.66
CA SER A 227 -5.91 -3.48 -9.93
C SER A 227 -4.92 -4.36 -9.18
N GLN A 228 -5.41 -5.46 -8.64
CA GLN A 228 -4.60 -6.51 -8.03
C GLN A 228 -5.24 -7.86 -8.34
N ILE A 229 -4.39 -8.86 -8.60
CA ILE A 229 -4.81 -10.26 -8.55
C ILE A 229 -4.64 -10.78 -7.12
N VAL A 230 -5.74 -11.22 -6.52
CA VAL A 230 -5.74 -11.93 -5.25
C VAL A 230 -5.83 -13.43 -5.55
N ASP A 231 -4.79 -14.17 -5.15
CA ASP A 231 -4.58 -15.56 -5.54
C ASP A 231 -4.84 -16.51 -4.37
N GLY A 232 -6.00 -17.17 -4.40
CA GLY A 232 -6.40 -18.20 -3.43
C GLY A 232 -5.51 -19.45 -3.41
N THR A 233 -4.67 -19.67 -4.42
CA THR A 233 -3.92 -20.92 -4.60
C THR A 233 -2.53 -20.91 -3.97
N LYS A 234 -2.12 -19.78 -3.39
CA LYS A 234 -0.87 -19.65 -2.64
C LYS A 234 -1.18 -19.14 -1.25
N ASP A 235 -0.48 -19.71 -0.26
CA ASP A 235 -0.39 -19.10 1.07
C ASP A 235 0.54 -17.87 0.93
N TYR A 236 -0.05 -16.67 0.88
CA TYR A 236 0.74 -15.46 0.74
C TYR A 236 1.32 -15.02 2.08
N VAL A 237 2.62 -14.76 2.08
CA VAL A 237 3.31 -14.02 3.14
C VAL A 237 3.95 -12.79 2.47
N MET A 238 3.51 -11.58 2.83
CA MET A 238 4.02 -10.32 2.26
C MET A 238 4.58 -9.39 3.34
N ASP A 239 5.72 -8.73 3.06
CA ASP A 239 6.19 -7.44 3.61
C ASP A 239 7.26 -6.92 2.61
N ARG A 240 7.19 -5.72 2.01
CA ARG A 240 7.08 -4.38 2.62
C ARG A 240 6.03 -3.46 1.98
N GLY A 241 5.49 -2.59 2.84
CA GLY A 241 4.75 -1.38 2.42
C GLY A 241 3.24 -1.51 2.57
N LEU A 242 2.81 -1.68 3.83
CA LEU A 242 1.47 -2.08 4.28
C LEU A 242 1.12 -3.50 3.80
N PHE A 243 0.41 -4.24 4.65
CA PHE A 243 0.01 -5.65 4.47
C PHE A 243 1.07 -6.61 5.00
N SER A 244 0.61 -7.46 5.91
CA SER A 244 1.34 -8.60 6.45
C SER A 244 0.24 -9.66 6.81
N LEU A 245 0.49 -10.95 7.11
CA LEU A 245 -0.52 -11.94 7.63
C LEU A 245 -0.13 -12.80 8.88
N ASN A 246 -0.66 -12.53 10.09
CA ASN A 246 -0.19 -13.11 11.38
C ASN A 246 -1.08 -14.28 11.72
N THR A 247 -0.48 -15.45 11.81
CA THR A 247 -1.15 -16.63 12.32
C THR A 247 -0.90 -16.74 13.82
N ARG A 248 -1.96 -16.56 14.61
CA ARG A 248 -2.06 -17.19 15.93
C ARG A 248 -3.29 -18.08 16.00
N GLU A 249 -3.01 -19.38 16.10
CA GLU A 249 -3.83 -20.39 16.78
C GLU A 249 -5.20 -20.74 16.20
N ALA A 250 -5.32 -20.91 14.88
CA ALA A 250 -6.35 -21.80 14.33
C ALA A 250 -5.84 -22.43 13.02
N ARG A 251 -5.38 -23.68 13.10
CA ARG A 251 -5.00 -24.49 11.92
C ARG A 251 -6.20 -24.92 11.06
N ASP A 252 -7.38 -24.38 11.32
CA ASP A 252 -8.65 -24.80 10.70
C ASP A 252 -9.30 -23.71 9.83
N VAL A 253 -8.64 -22.56 9.62
CA VAL A 253 -9.14 -21.53 8.71
C VAL A 253 -8.39 -21.63 7.39
N GLU A 254 -9.08 -22.14 6.35
CA GLU A 254 -8.61 -22.15 4.95
C GLU A 254 -8.51 -20.70 4.41
N PHE A 255 -7.52 -19.93 4.85
CA PHE A 255 -7.19 -18.69 4.18
C PHE A 255 -6.57 -19.03 2.82
N GLY A 256 -7.12 -18.49 1.72
CA GLY A 256 -6.36 -18.33 0.48
C GLY A 256 -5.70 -16.94 0.45
N GLY A 257 -5.33 -16.45 -0.73
CA GLY A 257 -4.66 -15.17 -0.90
C GLY A 257 -5.38 -13.97 -0.31
N VAL A 258 -4.56 -13.00 0.11
CA VAL A 258 -4.96 -11.79 0.82
C VAL A 258 -4.24 -10.58 0.25
N PHE A 259 -4.95 -9.46 0.17
CA PHE A 259 -4.41 -8.16 -0.21
C PHE A 259 -5.05 -7.06 0.61
N CYS A 260 -4.26 -6.32 1.39
CA CYS A 260 -4.81 -5.49 2.45
C CYS A 260 -4.56 -3.97 2.40
N PRO A 261 -4.47 -3.19 1.30
CA PRO A 261 -4.66 -1.74 1.28
C PRO A 261 -4.46 -0.85 2.53
N ASN A 262 -3.43 -0.01 2.66
CA ASN A 262 -3.61 1.28 3.34
C ASN A 262 -3.26 2.36 2.31
N LEU A 263 -4.31 3.06 1.95
CA LEU A 263 -4.35 3.90 0.77
C LEU A 263 -3.61 5.22 1.01
N LYS A 264 -3.31 5.58 2.27
CA LYS A 264 -2.45 6.72 2.61
C LYS A 264 -1.01 6.57 2.13
N LYS A 265 -0.54 5.36 1.81
CA LYS A 265 0.81 5.15 1.26
C LYS A 265 0.82 4.70 -0.19
N VAL A 266 -0.35 4.58 -0.81
CA VAL A 266 -0.48 4.32 -2.24
C VAL A 266 -0.63 5.67 -2.93
N VAL A 267 0.46 6.18 -3.53
CA VAL A 267 0.49 7.51 -4.14
C VAL A 267 -0.45 7.53 -5.36
N LEU A 268 -1.32 8.55 -5.44
CA LEU A 268 -2.13 8.80 -6.62
C LEU A 268 -1.30 9.63 -7.57
N ARG A 269 -0.89 9.04 -8.69
CA ARG A 269 0.05 9.74 -9.56
C ARG A 269 -0.57 10.94 -10.27
N ARG A 270 -1.86 10.88 -10.64
CA ARG A 270 -2.65 11.97 -11.29
C ARG A 270 -2.43 13.33 -10.66
N ASP A 271 -2.32 13.33 -9.34
CA ASP A 271 -1.98 14.49 -8.55
C ASP A 271 -0.85 14.08 -7.63
N VAL A 272 0.39 14.35 -8.05
CA VAL A 272 1.63 14.06 -7.31
C VAL A 272 1.70 14.74 -5.93
N SER A 273 0.62 15.36 -5.44
CA SER A 273 0.45 15.80 -4.07
C SER A 273 -0.48 14.90 -3.22
N LYS A 274 -1.05 13.83 -3.79
CA LYS A 274 -2.15 13.06 -3.20
C LYS A 274 -1.91 11.55 -3.22
N THR A 275 -2.65 10.86 -2.37
CA THR A 275 -2.67 9.41 -2.21
C THR A 275 -4.05 8.87 -2.59
N TRP A 276 -4.21 7.55 -2.64
CA TRP A 276 -5.48 6.88 -2.87
C TRP A 276 -6.44 6.93 -1.67
N ASN A 277 -5.99 7.53 -0.56
CA ASN A 277 -6.81 7.75 0.61
C ASN A 277 -8.11 8.47 0.25
N ASP A 278 -9.25 7.91 0.68
CA ASP A 278 -10.56 8.53 0.53
C ASP A 278 -10.93 8.85 -0.93
N ARG A 279 -10.58 7.95 -1.87
CA ARG A 279 -10.88 8.14 -3.31
C ARG A 279 -11.77 7.09 -3.93
N ILE A 280 -11.98 5.96 -3.26
CA ILE A 280 -12.66 4.84 -3.89
C ILE A 280 -14.16 5.09 -3.87
N THR A 281 -14.78 4.96 -5.04
CA THR A 281 -16.23 5.21 -5.23
C THR A 281 -16.95 4.04 -5.89
N SER A 282 -16.24 3.21 -6.66
CA SER A 282 -16.80 2.00 -7.27
C SER A 282 -15.78 0.86 -7.37
N ILE A 283 -16.27 -0.38 -7.46
CA ILE A 283 -15.45 -1.60 -7.33
C ILE A 283 -15.95 -2.69 -8.28
N LYS A 284 -15.03 -3.44 -8.89
CA LYS A 284 -15.31 -4.72 -9.55
C LYS A 284 -14.40 -5.81 -8.99
N MET A 285 -14.98 -6.98 -8.75
CA MET A 285 -14.26 -8.22 -8.48
C MET A 285 -14.65 -9.21 -9.57
N LYS A 286 -13.68 -9.77 -10.29
CA LYS A 286 -13.91 -10.72 -11.38
C LYS A 286 -13.17 -12.01 -11.11
N ARG A 287 -13.86 -13.15 -11.20
CA ARG A 287 -13.18 -14.44 -11.22
C ARG A 287 -12.37 -14.57 -12.50
N ILE A 288 -11.12 -14.96 -12.37
CA ILE A 288 -10.21 -15.19 -13.49
C ILE A 288 -9.64 -16.60 -13.42
N SER A 289 -9.18 -17.10 -14.56
CA SER A 289 -8.53 -18.41 -14.61
C SER A 289 -7.06 -18.27 -14.22
N LYS A 290 -6.56 -19.21 -13.44
CA LYS A 290 -5.11 -19.37 -13.27
C LYS A 290 -4.53 -19.94 -14.57
N PRO A 291 -3.32 -19.55 -15.01
CA PRO A 291 -2.67 -20.19 -16.13
C PRO A 291 -2.46 -21.66 -15.76
N PHE A 292 -2.81 -22.58 -16.66
CA PHE A 292 -2.35 -23.95 -16.52
C PHE A 292 -0.83 -23.92 -16.67
N ALA A 293 -0.10 -24.26 -15.60
CA ALA A 293 1.31 -24.58 -15.75
C ALA A 293 1.39 -25.82 -16.67
N PRO A 294 2.18 -25.78 -17.76
CA PRO A 294 2.48 -26.98 -18.53
C PRO A 294 3.23 -28.03 -17.68
#